data_AF-A0A0R3T7Y6-F1
#
_entry.id   AF-A0A0R3T7Y6-F1
#
_cell.length_a   1.000
_cell.length_b   1.000
_cell.length_c   1.000
_cell.angle_alpha   90.00
_cell.angle_beta   90.00
_cell.angle_gamma   90.00
#
_symmetry.space_group_name_H-M   'P 1'
#
loop_
_entity.id
_entity.type
_entity.pdbx_description
1 polymer ?
#
loop_
_entity_poly.entity_id
_entity_poly.type
_entity_poly.pdbx_seq_one_letter_code
_entity_poly.pdbx_strand_id
1 'polypeptide(L)'
;MANFFLWSFVFAFSIILIQGKEVPLGVHPSNAPFYIASKPFTCLDKSATIPWHKVNDDYCDCLDGSDEPGTSACPDMKFYCANDGHVGVFIPSGYVNDMVCDCCDGSDEYNGRTNCNNTCSTLAREKEELLKRKREDFEFGHKIYNEYVTKKAIELEEEAKQKAEEEERRKIEEEEKARLAAIEAERATTVPETPTESTMEPSIVDTPVDPDLTNHSDDAVKEITEDEHHPDAPDYPESKPIDYGPDNGFMMLIEPSTGCLEYSDKQYTYSLCAFSEVRQRNVGSPAGSGTLLGRWKEWVGHPRDSINWTKEEKFEKLLYNEMLYDGGETCWNGPSRSAKVKVACGVETKLLSVDEPSRCIYLMKLETPAACHHKPEKLLQMHVEL
;
A
#
# COMPACT_ATOMS: atom_id res chain seq x y z
N MET A 1 -48.71 73.13 -19.54
CA MET A 1 -47.66 72.73 -18.60
C MET A 1 -48.20 71.53 -17.84
N ALA A 2 -47.65 70.32 -17.87
CA ALA A 2 -46.25 69.94 -17.85
C ALA A 2 -46.00 68.61 -18.59
N ASN A 3 -44.76 68.47 -19.07
CA ASN A 3 -44.19 67.34 -19.81
C ASN A 3 -44.07 66.07 -18.96
N PHE A 4 -44.51 64.94 -19.52
CA PHE A 4 -44.09 63.61 -19.08
C PHE A 4 -42.74 63.28 -19.74
N PHE A 5 -41.66 63.28 -18.96
CA PHE A 5 -40.34 62.81 -19.40
C PHE A 5 -40.28 61.28 -19.29
N LEU A 6 -40.18 60.61 -20.44
CA LEU A 6 -39.72 59.22 -20.54
C LEU A 6 -38.22 59.18 -20.20
N TRP A 7 -37.84 58.38 -19.20
CA TRP A 7 -36.44 58.01 -18.94
C TRP A 7 -36.18 56.62 -19.53
N SER A 8 -35.53 56.59 -20.70
CA SER A 8 -34.94 55.38 -21.26
C SER A 8 -33.61 55.10 -20.56
N PHE A 9 -33.58 54.13 -19.65
CA PHE A 9 -32.33 53.60 -19.09
C PHE A 9 -31.67 52.68 -20.14
N VAL A 10 -30.64 53.19 -20.81
CA VAL A 10 -29.73 52.37 -21.61
C VAL A 10 -28.74 51.72 -20.63
N PHE A 11 -28.94 50.45 -20.30
CA PHE A 11 -27.95 49.64 -19.60
C PHE A 11 -26.81 49.32 -20.57
N ALA A 12 -25.75 50.13 -20.55
CA ALA A 12 -24.47 49.76 -21.14
C ALA A 12 -23.86 48.63 -20.28
N PHE A 13 -24.02 47.37 -20.72
CA PHE A 13 -23.20 46.28 -20.21
C PHE A 13 -21.77 46.52 -20.66
N SER A 14 -20.96 47.16 -19.81
CA SER A 14 -19.51 47.13 -19.94
C SER A 14 -19.06 45.68 -19.74
N ILE A 15 -18.75 45.00 -20.84
CA ILE A 15 -18.00 43.75 -20.83
C ILE A 15 -16.62 44.11 -20.26
N ILE A 16 -16.42 43.87 -18.97
CA ILE A 16 -15.09 43.84 -18.39
C ILE A 16 -14.44 42.59 -18.98
N LEU A 17 -13.58 42.78 -19.98
CA LEU A 17 -12.62 41.77 -20.40
C LEU A 17 -11.73 41.49 -19.17
N ILE A 18 -11.98 40.37 -18.50
CA ILE A 18 -11.01 39.80 -17.58
C ILE A 18 -9.85 39.36 -18.49
N GLN A 19 -8.83 40.21 -18.63
CA GLN A 19 -7.56 39.78 -19.17
C GLN A 19 -7.03 38.72 -18.21
N GLY A 20 -7.16 37.45 -18.61
CA GLY A 20 -6.44 36.36 -17.96
C GLY A 20 -4.97 36.77 -17.93
N LYS A 21 -4.40 36.81 -16.73
CA LYS A 21 -2.98 37.15 -16.56
C LYS A 21 -2.20 35.99 -17.18
N GLU A 22 -1.73 36.16 -18.40
CA GLU A 22 -0.94 35.15 -19.12
C GLU A 22 0.34 34.90 -18.32
N VAL A 23 0.43 33.72 -17.71
CA VAL A 23 1.61 33.27 -17.00
C VAL A 23 2.62 32.80 -18.06
N PRO A 24 3.92 33.16 -17.98
CA PRO A 24 4.91 32.66 -18.92
C PRO A 24 4.95 31.14 -18.96
N LEU A 25 5.27 30.59 -20.13
CA LEU A 25 5.43 29.16 -20.34
C LEU A 25 6.45 28.57 -19.35
N GLY A 26 6.18 27.36 -18.86
CA GLY A 26 7.05 26.62 -17.94
C GLY A 26 7.01 27.08 -16.47
N VAL A 27 6.21 28.10 -16.13
CA VAL A 27 6.04 28.57 -14.75
C VAL A 27 4.98 27.76 -14.01
N HIS A 28 5.36 27.19 -12.87
CA HIS A 28 4.42 26.54 -11.95
C HIS A 28 3.41 27.54 -11.35
N PRO A 29 2.12 27.18 -11.15
CA PRO A 29 1.08 28.08 -10.63
C PRO A 29 1.44 28.79 -9.32
N SER A 30 2.18 28.15 -8.42
CA SER A 30 2.64 28.76 -7.16
C SER A 30 3.62 29.92 -7.37
N ASN A 31 4.37 29.92 -8.48
CA ASN A 31 5.34 30.97 -8.81
C ASN A 31 4.74 32.06 -9.71
N ALA A 32 3.58 31.82 -10.33
CA ALA A 32 2.89 32.79 -11.19
C ALA A 32 2.74 34.22 -10.61
N PRO A 33 2.55 34.42 -9.29
CA PRO A 33 2.51 35.77 -8.72
C PRO A 33 3.78 36.61 -8.93
N PHE A 34 4.95 35.98 -9.06
CA PHE A 34 6.24 36.64 -9.27
C PHE A 34 6.48 37.08 -10.72
N TYR A 35 5.80 36.43 -11.67
CA TYR A 35 5.91 36.72 -13.10
C TYR A 35 4.84 37.71 -13.54
N ILE A 36 5.12 39.00 -13.34
CA ILE A 36 4.19 40.08 -13.69
C ILE A 36 4.66 40.76 -14.98
N ALA A 37 3.90 40.52 -16.05
CA ALA A 37 4.16 41.16 -17.34
C ALA A 37 4.35 42.68 -17.23
N SER A 38 5.29 43.21 -18.02
CA SER A 38 5.61 44.64 -18.09
C SER A 38 6.23 45.27 -16.84
N LYS A 39 6.61 44.49 -15.82
CA LYS A 39 7.43 44.95 -14.70
C LYS A 39 8.83 44.34 -14.78
N PRO A 40 9.88 45.03 -14.28
CA PRO A 40 11.18 44.39 -14.10
C PRO A 40 11.01 43.12 -13.27
N PHE A 41 11.60 42.03 -13.76
CA PHE A 41 11.61 40.75 -13.07
C PHE A 41 12.77 40.73 -12.09
N THR A 42 12.54 40.28 -10.87
CA THR A 42 13.61 40.04 -9.89
C THR A 42 13.74 38.55 -9.74
N CYS A 43 14.95 38.02 -9.94
CA CYS A 43 15.24 36.60 -9.77
C CYS A 43 14.71 36.11 -8.42
N LEU A 44 14.24 34.87 -8.33
CA LEU A 44 13.59 34.37 -7.11
C LEU A 44 14.57 34.29 -5.93
N ASP A 45 15.86 34.04 -6.23
CA ASP A 45 16.98 34.12 -5.29
C ASP A 45 17.48 35.55 -5.00
N LYS A 46 16.94 36.55 -5.70
CA LYS A 46 17.33 37.98 -5.64
C LYS A 46 18.75 38.29 -6.13
N SER A 47 19.34 37.41 -6.95
CA SER A 47 20.66 37.62 -7.54
C SER A 47 20.71 38.84 -8.47
N ALA A 48 19.65 39.08 -9.24
CA ALA A 48 19.53 40.21 -10.15
C ALA A 48 18.08 40.72 -10.30
N THR A 49 17.95 41.93 -10.84
CA THR A 49 16.70 42.48 -11.36
C THR A 49 16.90 42.81 -12.83
N ILE A 50 16.15 42.13 -13.71
CA ILE A 50 16.26 42.21 -15.15
C ILE A 50 14.98 42.82 -15.77
N PRO A 51 15.08 43.43 -16.96
CA PRO A 51 13.89 43.83 -17.72
C PRO A 51 12.97 42.65 -18.06
N TRP A 52 11.65 42.88 -18.17
CA TRP A 52 10.69 41.80 -18.49
C TRP A 52 10.97 41.03 -19.79
N HIS A 53 11.52 41.69 -20.81
CA HIS A 53 11.80 41.08 -22.11
C HIS A 53 12.92 40.01 -22.06
N LYS A 54 13.61 39.93 -20.92
CA LYS A 54 14.65 38.95 -20.66
C LYS A 54 14.13 37.66 -20.02
N VAL A 55 12.82 37.58 -19.77
CA VAL A 55 12.21 36.35 -19.26
C VAL A 55 11.89 35.48 -20.47
N ASN A 56 12.41 34.25 -20.48
CA ASN A 56 12.36 33.31 -21.61
C ASN A 56 12.97 33.89 -22.90
N ASP A 57 14.16 34.50 -22.80
CA ASP A 57 14.88 35.09 -23.93
C ASP A 57 16.02 34.20 -24.48
N ASP A 58 16.06 32.92 -24.07
CA ASP A 58 17.09 31.94 -24.38
C ASP A 58 18.49 32.32 -23.83
N TYR A 59 18.55 33.16 -22.78
CA TYR A 59 19.78 33.53 -22.10
C TYR A 59 19.63 33.46 -20.58
N CYS A 60 20.58 32.80 -19.90
CA CYS A 60 20.54 32.64 -18.45
C CYS A 60 21.18 33.84 -17.73
N ASP A 61 20.36 34.81 -17.31
CA ASP A 61 20.74 36.00 -16.54
C ASP A 61 20.68 35.79 -15.01
N CYS A 62 19.76 34.96 -14.51
CA CYS A 62 19.64 34.71 -13.08
C CYS A 62 20.55 33.55 -12.64
N LEU A 63 21.14 33.66 -11.43
CA LEU A 63 21.96 32.59 -10.87
C LEU A 63 21.13 31.34 -10.53
N ASP A 64 19.86 31.53 -10.18
CA ASP A 64 18.88 30.47 -9.94
C ASP A 64 18.13 30.02 -11.20
N GLY A 65 18.41 30.64 -12.36
CA GLY A 65 17.77 30.38 -13.63
C GLY A 65 16.27 30.70 -13.70
N SER A 66 15.75 31.47 -12.74
CA SER A 66 14.31 31.78 -12.65
C SER A 66 13.79 32.69 -13.77
N ASP A 67 14.67 33.28 -14.56
CA ASP A 67 14.37 34.04 -15.77
C ASP A 67 14.02 33.15 -16.96
N GLU A 68 14.45 31.89 -16.99
CA GLU A 68 14.24 30.95 -18.10
C GLU A 68 13.36 29.74 -17.68
N PRO A 69 12.13 29.94 -17.15
CA PRO A 69 11.25 28.83 -16.80
C PRO A 69 10.73 28.06 -18.03
N GLY A 70 10.70 28.70 -19.20
CA GLY A 70 10.10 28.22 -20.43
C GLY A 70 11.08 27.79 -21.52
N THR A 71 12.39 27.87 -21.29
CA THR A 71 13.44 27.55 -22.27
C THR A 71 14.47 26.58 -21.68
N SER A 72 15.42 26.14 -22.51
CA SER A 72 16.53 25.27 -22.10
C SER A 72 17.83 26.02 -21.72
N ALA A 73 17.79 27.35 -21.61
CA ALA A 73 18.99 28.17 -21.46
C ALA A 73 19.70 28.03 -20.10
N CYS A 74 18.97 27.71 -19.03
CA CYS A 74 19.54 27.49 -17.69
C CYS A 74 19.64 25.98 -17.36
N PRO A 75 20.85 25.40 -17.17
CA PRO A 75 21.05 23.94 -17.06
C PRO A 75 20.38 23.25 -15.85
N ASP A 76 20.30 23.94 -14.71
CA ASP A 76 19.76 23.37 -13.45
C ASP A 76 18.27 23.70 -13.24
N MET A 77 17.64 24.36 -14.21
CA MET A 77 16.24 24.79 -14.13
C MET A 77 15.27 23.66 -14.54
N LYS A 78 14.01 23.80 -14.13
CA LYS A 78 12.93 22.86 -14.47
C LYS A 78 11.78 23.58 -15.15
N PHE A 79 11.31 22.99 -16.24
CA PHE A 79 10.13 23.42 -16.97
C PHE A 79 8.88 22.75 -16.40
N TYR A 80 7.80 23.50 -16.20
CA TYR A 80 6.53 22.96 -15.74
C TYR A 80 5.55 22.75 -16.90
N CYS A 81 5.21 21.48 -17.18
CA CYS A 81 4.08 21.12 -18.02
C CYS A 81 2.79 21.25 -17.20
N ALA A 82 1.84 22.06 -17.66
CA ALA A 82 0.54 22.18 -17.00
C ALA A 82 -0.28 20.89 -17.11
N ASN A 83 -0.18 20.22 -18.27
CA ASN A 83 -0.87 18.97 -18.58
C ASN A 83 -2.37 19.06 -18.27
N ASP A 84 -3.05 20.08 -18.82
CA ASP A 84 -4.46 20.34 -18.55
C ASP A 84 -5.32 19.08 -18.75
N GLY A 85 -6.12 18.75 -17.74
CA GLY A 85 -6.91 17.51 -17.70
C GLY A 85 -6.15 16.28 -17.19
N HIS A 86 -4.85 16.39 -16.89
CA HIS A 86 -4.02 15.38 -16.25
C HIS A 86 -3.21 15.97 -15.07
N VAL A 87 -2.17 15.27 -14.61
CA VAL A 87 -1.26 15.75 -13.56
C VAL A 87 -0.13 16.58 -14.16
N GLY A 88 0.04 17.80 -13.65
CA GLY A 88 1.18 18.66 -14.00
C GLY A 88 2.50 18.07 -13.52
N VAL A 89 3.56 18.25 -14.31
CA VAL A 89 4.87 17.62 -14.08
C VAL A 89 5.99 18.62 -14.35
N PHE A 90 7.11 18.45 -13.64
CA PHE A 90 8.35 19.15 -13.93
C PHE A 90 9.27 18.27 -14.75
N ILE A 91 9.76 18.79 -15.86
CA ILE A 91 10.81 18.18 -16.67
C ILE A 91 12.10 19.00 -16.56
N PRO A 92 13.29 18.40 -16.75
CA PRO A 92 14.54 19.17 -16.83
C PRO A 92 14.51 20.17 -17.99
N SER A 93 15.13 21.34 -17.84
CA SER A 93 15.17 22.36 -18.90
C SER A 93 15.76 21.85 -20.22
N GLY A 94 16.72 20.91 -20.16
CA GLY A 94 17.32 20.31 -21.35
C GLY A 94 16.37 19.49 -22.24
N TYR A 95 15.15 19.22 -21.78
CA TYR A 95 14.10 18.49 -22.50
C TYR A 95 13.14 19.45 -23.21
N VAL A 96 13.34 20.76 -23.04
CA VAL A 96 12.56 21.78 -23.74
C VAL A 96 13.14 21.96 -25.14
N ASN A 97 12.32 21.77 -26.16
CA ASN A 97 12.68 21.92 -27.57
C ASN A 97 13.84 21.01 -28.03
N ASP A 98 13.94 19.81 -27.47
CA ASP A 98 14.94 18.78 -27.80
C ASP A 98 14.45 17.79 -28.88
N MET A 99 13.24 18.01 -29.42
CA MET A 99 12.53 17.20 -30.43
C MET A 99 11.89 15.91 -29.89
N VAL A 100 11.85 15.72 -28.57
CA VAL A 100 11.15 14.64 -27.88
C VAL A 100 9.91 15.21 -27.19
N CYS A 101 8.80 14.47 -27.20
CA CYS A 101 7.57 14.89 -26.53
C CYS A 101 7.53 14.30 -25.11
N ASP A 102 7.95 15.06 -24.12
CA ASP A 102 7.99 14.69 -22.71
C ASP A 102 6.77 15.17 -21.92
N CYS A 103 6.20 16.31 -22.29
CA CYS A 103 4.90 16.75 -21.74
C CYS A 103 3.76 16.05 -22.48
N CYS A 104 2.73 15.59 -21.75
CA CYS A 104 1.56 14.99 -22.42
C CYS A 104 0.75 16.01 -23.22
N ASP A 105 0.84 17.30 -22.88
CA ASP A 105 0.19 18.38 -23.60
C ASP A 105 1.04 18.90 -24.79
N GLY A 106 2.29 18.44 -24.91
CA GLY A 106 3.25 18.87 -25.93
C GLY A 106 3.80 20.28 -25.74
N SER A 107 3.65 20.87 -24.54
CA SER A 107 4.04 22.26 -24.26
C SER A 107 5.55 22.51 -24.23
N ASP A 108 6.35 21.46 -24.10
CA ASP A 108 7.82 21.45 -24.17
C ASP A 108 8.36 21.72 -25.57
N GLU A 109 7.65 21.31 -26.61
CA GLU A 109 8.08 21.39 -28.01
C GLU A 109 7.35 22.50 -28.80
N TYR A 110 7.32 23.69 -28.23
CA TYR A 110 6.56 24.82 -28.76
C TYR A 110 7.18 25.47 -30.01
N ASN A 111 8.44 25.16 -30.36
CA ASN A 111 9.12 25.78 -31.51
C ASN A 111 8.67 25.24 -32.89
N GLY A 112 7.81 24.22 -32.92
CA GLY A 112 7.23 23.64 -34.14
C GLY A 112 8.17 22.77 -34.97
N ARG A 113 9.34 22.38 -34.45
CA ARG A 113 10.27 21.44 -35.12
C ARG A 113 9.78 20.00 -35.07
N THR A 114 9.02 19.65 -34.04
CA THR A 114 8.31 18.38 -33.90
C THR A 114 6.83 18.65 -33.62
N ASN A 115 5.95 17.69 -33.91
CA ASN A 115 4.51 17.82 -33.66
C ASN A 115 4.07 16.89 -32.52
N CYS A 116 3.93 17.45 -31.32
CA CYS A 116 3.45 16.74 -30.15
C CYS A 116 1.92 16.83 -30.04
N ASN A 117 1.25 15.68 -30.10
CA ASN A 117 -0.20 15.61 -29.91
C ASN A 117 -0.53 15.59 -28.42
N ASN A 118 -1.59 16.29 -28.00
CA ASN A 118 -2.04 16.25 -26.62
C ASN A 118 -2.66 14.87 -26.28
N THR A 119 -2.01 14.14 -25.37
CA THR A 119 -2.41 12.81 -24.88
C THR A 119 -2.93 12.83 -23.44
N CYS A 120 -2.99 14.00 -22.79
CA CYS A 120 -3.30 14.13 -21.38
C CYS A 120 -4.65 13.53 -20.98
N SER A 121 -5.68 13.69 -21.81
CA SER A 121 -7.01 13.13 -21.53
C SER A 121 -7.03 11.59 -21.52
N THR A 122 -6.27 10.96 -22.42
CA THR A 122 -6.12 9.50 -22.47
C THR A 122 -5.39 9.00 -21.24
N LEU A 123 -4.25 9.63 -20.89
CA LEU A 123 -3.47 9.28 -19.69
C LEU A 123 -4.27 9.50 -18.41
N ALA A 124 -5.13 10.52 -18.36
CA ALA A 124 -6.02 10.76 -17.23
C ALA A 124 -7.04 9.63 -17.05
N ARG A 125 -7.68 9.18 -18.14
CA ARG A 125 -8.62 8.04 -18.09
C ARG A 125 -7.93 6.75 -17.67
N GLU A 126 -6.76 6.45 -18.22
CA GLU A 126 -5.98 5.26 -17.84
C GLU A 126 -5.57 5.29 -16.36
N LYS A 127 -5.15 6.46 -15.86
CA LYS A 127 -4.86 6.67 -14.44
C LYS A 127 -6.10 6.49 -13.57
N GLU A 128 -7.26 6.99 -14.00
CA GLU A 128 -8.52 6.81 -13.27
C GLU A 128 -8.93 5.33 -13.20
N GLU A 129 -8.86 4.61 -14.31
CA GLU A 129 -9.13 3.16 -14.37
C GLU A 129 -8.17 2.37 -13.49
N LEU A 130 -6.87 2.73 -13.49
CA LEU A 130 -5.87 2.12 -12.62
C LEU A 130 -6.17 2.36 -11.13
N LEU A 131 -6.50 3.60 -10.75
CA LEU A 131 -6.85 3.95 -9.37
C LEU A 131 -8.13 3.22 -8.92
N LYS A 132 -9.08 3.02 -9.84
CA LYS A 132 -10.29 2.24 -9.57
C LYS A 132 -9.96 0.77 -9.28
N ARG A 133 -9.14 0.12 -10.12
CA ARG A 133 -8.72 -1.27 -9.90
C ARG A 133 -7.99 -1.43 -8.57
N LYS A 134 -7.05 -0.53 -8.27
CA LYS A 134 -6.34 -0.53 -6.98
C LYS A 134 -7.28 -0.43 -5.78
N ARG A 135 -8.34 0.38 -5.88
CA ARG A 135 -9.36 0.49 -4.83
C ARG A 135 -10.14 -0.80 -4.66
N GLU A 136 -10.56 -1.42 -5.78
CA GLU A 136 -11.27 -2.70 -5.76
C GLU A 136 -10.41 -3.80 -5.12
N ASP A 137 -9.12 -3.86 -5.45
CA ASP A 137 -8.15 -4.80 -4.84
C ASP A 137 -7.99 -4.56 -3.33
N PHE A 138 -7.87 -3.29 -2.92
CA PHE A 138 -7.77 -2.91 -1.51
C PHE A 138 -9.04 -3.29 -0.72
N GLU A 139 -10.22 -2.96 -1.24
CA GLU A 139 -11.51 -3.31 -0.63
C GLU A 139 -11.69 -4.83 -0.53
N PHE A 140 -11.28 -5.57 -1.56
CA PHE A 140 -11.29 -7.03 -1.57
C PHE A 140 -10.36 -7.61 -0.49
N GLY A 141 -9.13 -7.10 -0.39
CA GLY A 141 -8.19 -7.48 0.67
C GLY A 141 -8.74 -7.19 2.07
N HIS A 142 -9.38 -6.04 2.26
CA HIS A 142 -10.04 -5.67 3.52
C HIS A 142 -11.21 -6.59 3.87
N LYS A 143 -12.01 -7.01 2.88
CA LYS A 143 -13.10 -7.96 3.09
C LYS A 143 -12.57 -9.30 3.59
N ILE A 144 -11.53 -9.84 2.94
CA ILE A 144 -10.87 -11.09 3.36
C ILE A 144 -10.39 -10.99 4.80
N TYR A 145 -9.72 -9.88 5.12
CA TYR A 145 -9.22 -9.63 6.47
C TYR A 145 -10.36 -9.60 7.51
N ASN A 146 -11.44 -8.87 7.25
CA ASN A 146 -12.57 -8.77 8.17
C ASN A 146 -13.28 -10.11 8.37
N GLU A 147 -13.45 -10.90 7.31
CA GLU A 147 -14.01 -12.25 7.39
C GLU A 147 -13.11 -13.17 8.23
N TYR A 148 -11.80 -13.12 8.03
CA TYR A 148 -10.83 -13.89 8.80
C TYR A 148 -10.89 -13.54 10.30
N VAL A 149 -10.85 -12.25 10.64
CA VAL A 149 -10.91 -11.79 12.04
C VAL A 149 -12.23 -12.17 12.69
N THR A 150 -13.36 -12.00 12.00
CA THR A 150 -14.69 -12.35 12.54
C THR A 150 -14.80 -13.85 12.78
N LYS A 151 -14.35 -14.67 11.81
CA LYS A 151 -14.37 -16.13 11.97
C LYS A 151 -13.50 -16.58 13.14
N LYS A 152 -12.29 -16.02 13.26
CA LYS A 152 -11.40 -16.33 14.38
C LYS A 152 -11.94 -15.86 15.73
N ALA A 153 -12.67 -14.74 15.77
CA ALA A 153 -13.33 -14.27 16.99
C ALA A 153 -14.31 -15.32 17.52
N ILE A 154 -15.16 -15.84 16.63
CA ILE A 154 -16.17 -16.86 16.95
C ILE A 154 -15.49 -18.16 17.38
N GLU A 155 -14.49 -18.64 16.64
CA GLU A 155 -13.74 -19.86 17.00
C GLU A 155 -13.13 -19.76 18.40
N LEU A 156 -12.49 -18.63 18.75
CA LEU A 156 -11.93 -18.44 20.09
C LEU A 156 -13.00 -18.30 21.18
N GLU A 157 -14.13 -17.67 20.89
CA GLU A 157 -15.25 -17.58 21.84
C GLU A 157 -15.83 -18.97 22.14
N GLU A 158 -16.01 -19.80 21.11
CA GLU A 158 -16.44 -21.20 21.25
C GLU A 158 -15.42 -22.02 22.04
N GLU A 159 -14.13 -21.90 21.74
CA GLU A 159 -13.05 -22.56 22.52
C GLU A 159 -13.02 -22.10 23.98
N ALA A 160 -13.20 -20.80 24.24
CA ALA A 160 -13.24 -20.26 25.60
C ALA A 160 -14.45 -20.79 26.37
N LYS A 161 -15.62 -20.89 25.71
CA LYS A 161 -16.83 -21.48 26.29
C LYS A 161 -16.64 -22.96 26.60
N GLN A 162 -16.06 -23.73 25.69
CA GLN A 162 -15.76 -25.15 25.91
C GLN A 162 -14.81 -25.35 27.10
N LYS A 163 -13.73 -24.55 27.18
CA LYS A 163 -12.80 -24.58 28.31
C LYS A 163 -13.46 -24.22 29.63
N ALA A 164 -14.37 -23.24 29.65
CA ALA A 164 -15.12 -22.86 30.84
C ALA A 164 -16.09 -23.97 31.30
N GLU A 165 -16.80 -24.60 30.36
CA GLU A 165 -17.70 -25.74 30.65
C GLU A 165 -16.93 -26.98 31.15
N GLU A 166 -15.74 -27.25 30.60
CA GLU A 166 -14.85 -28.31 31.08
C GLU A 166 -14.34 -28.04 32.49
N GLU A 167 -13.95 -26.79 32.79
CA GLU A 167 -13.51 -26.42 34.13
C GLU A 167 -14.65 -26.48 35.16
N GLU A 168 -15.86 -26.07 34.79
CA GLU A 168 -17.04 -26.21 35.65
C GLU A 168 -17.36 -27.69 35.93
N ARG A 169 -17.31 -28.55 34.91
CA ARG A 169 -17.48 -30.00 35.07
C ARG A 169 -16.42 -30.58 36.02
N ARG A 170 -15.16 -30.18 35.87
CA ARG A 170 -14.06 -30.63 36.74
C ARG A 170 -14.29 -30.22 38.20
N LYS A 171 -14.81 -29.01 38.44
CA LYS A 171 -15.17 -28.53 39.80
C LYS A 171 -16.29 -29.36 40.41
N ILE A 172 -17.34 -29.65 39.63
CA ILE A 172 -18.46 -30.49 40.10
C ILE A 172 -17.98 -31.91 40.43
N GLU A 173 -17.12 -32.50 39.60
CA GLU A 173 -16.53 -33.82 39.85
C GLU A 173 -15.63 -33.85 41.11
N GLU A 174 -14.83 -32.81 41.33
CA GLU A 174 -14.05 -32.66 42.58
C GLU A 174 -14.95 -32.51 43.82
N GLU A 175 -16.01 -31.69 43.73
CA GLU A 175 -16.98 -31.51 44.81
C GLU A 175 -17.74 -32.81 45.12
N GLU A 176 -18.18 -33.55 44.10
CA GLU A 176 -18.86 -34.83 44.28
C GLU A 176 -17.92 -35.86 44.91
N LYS A 177 -16.66 -35.93 44.44
CA LYS A 177 -15.64 -36.82 45.01
C LYS A 177 -15.33 -36.46 46.47
N ALA A 178 -15.22 -35.17 46.80
CA ALA A 178 -15.03 -34.71 48.17
C ALA A 178 -16.24 -35.04 49.06
N ARG A 179 -17.47 -34.89 48.54
CA ARG A 179 -18.70 -35.25 49.26
C ARG A 179 -18.78 -36.75 49.53
N LEU A 180 -18.46 -37.58 48.55
CA LEU A 180 -18.43 -39.04 48.71
C LEU A 180 -17.37 -39.47 49.73
N ALA A 181 -16.17 -38.89 49.67
CA ALA A 181 -15.10 -39.16 50.64
C ALA A 181 -15.49 -38.75 52.07
N ALA A 182 -16.21 -37.64 52.25
CA ALA A 182 -16.72 -37.21 53.56
C ALA A 182 -17.77 -38.19 54.11
N ILE A 183 -18.70 -38.66 53.28
CA ILE A 183 -19.69 -39.68 53.67
C ILE A 183 -19.00 -40.99 54.08
N GLU A 184 -17.97 -41.41 53.34
CA GLU A 184 -17.20 -42.61 53.66
C GLU A 184 -16.41 -42.47 54.97
N ALA A 185 -15.82 -41.30 55.22
CA ALA A 185 -15.14 -40.99 56.48
C ALA A 185 -16.10 -40.99 57.68
N GLU A 186 -17.31 -40.42 57.55
CA GLU A 186 -18.35 -40.51 58.59
C GLU A 186 -18.76 -41.96 58.84
N ARG A 187 -18.98 -42.75 57.78
CA ARG A 187 -19.36 -44.16 57.89
C ARG A 187 -18.28 -45.01 58.55
N ALA A 188 -17.01 -44.68 58.36
CA ALA A 188 -15.88 -45.32 59.04
C ALA A 188 -15.82 -45.01 60.56
N THR A 189 -16.54 -43.98 61.03
CA THR A 189 -16.58 -43.61 62.46
C THR A 189 -17.73 -44.32 63.21
N THR A 190 -18.68 -44.91 62.50
CA THR A 190 -19.84 -45.61 63.07
C THR A 190 -19.97 -47.03 62.52
N VAL A 191 -19.22 -48.01 63.04
CA VAL A 191 -19.64 -49.41 63.31
C VAL A 191 -18.47 -50.16 64.02
N PRO A 192 -18.73 -50.93 65.10
CA PRO A 192 -17.76 -51.82 65.76
C PRO A 192 -17.41 -53.05 64.91
N GLU A 193 -16.18 -53.55 65.07
CA GLU A 193 -15.60 -54.72 64.42
C GLU A 193 -16.46 -55.99 64.52
N THR A 194 -16.56 -56.76 63.42
CA THR A 194 -16.33 -58.22 63.41
C THR A 194 -16.32 -58.79 61.98
N PRO A 195 -15.45 -59.78 61.66
CA PRO A 195 -15.30 -60.34 60.31
C PRO A 195 -15.89 -61.76 60.17
N THR A 196 -16.33 -62.14 58.97
CA THR A 196 -16.24 -63.53 58.45
C THR A 196 -16.57 -63.59 56.93
N GLU A 197 -15.54 -63.91 56.15
CA GLU A 197 -15.41 -64.96 55.12
C GLU A 197 -16.59 -65.39 54.21
N SER A 198 -16.35 -65.42 52.89
CA SER A 198 -16.26 -66.65 52.06
C SER A 198 -16.89 -66.55 50.65
N THR A 199 -16.13 -67.06 49.66
CA THR A 199 -16.54 -67.69 48.36
C THR A 199 -17.19 -66.79 47.29
N MET A 200 -16.99 -66.90 45.97
CA MET A 200 -16.42 -67.92 45.07
C MET A 200 -16.24 -67.27 43.68
N GLU A 201 -15.29 -67.75 42.86
CA GLU A 201 -15.13 -67.40 41.43
C GLU A 201 -16.30 -67.92 40.56
N PRO A 202 -16.45 -67.41 39.32
CA PRO A 202 -16.20 -68.32 38.20
C PRO A 202 -15.47 -67.70 37.00
N SER A 203 -14.63 -68.56 36.41
CA SER A 203 -14.09 -68.53 35.06
C SER A 203 -15.16 -68.78 33.99
N ILE A 204 -15.06 -68.14 32.82
CA ILE A 204 -15.41 -68.71 31.49
C ILE A 204 -14.56 -68.00 30.43
N VAL A 205 -13.98 -68.81 29.54
CA VAL A 205 -13.17 -68.51 28.36
C VAL A 205 -14.10 -68.32 27.15
N ASP A 206 -13.77 -67.42 26.23
CA ASP A 206 -13.70 -67.72 24.80
C ASP A 206 -13.14 -66.54 23.97
N THR A 207 -12.01 -66.80 23.32
CA THR A 207 -11.56 -66.22 22.04
C THR A 207 -12.07 -67.11 20.88
N PRO A 208 -11.87 -66.85 19.57
CA PRO A 208 -11.29 -65.70 18.86
C PRO A 208 -12.18 -65.24 17.66
N VAL A 209 -11.69 -64.32 16.82
CA VAL A 209 -11.62 -64.42 15.33
C VAL A 209 -11.40 -63.02 14.73
N ASP A 210 -10.22 -62.82 14.15
CA ASP A 210 -9.99 -62.00 12.94
C ASP A 210 -10.11 -62.98 11.74
N PRO A 211 -10.55 -62.59 10.52
CA PRO A 211 -9.67 -61.76 9.67
C PRO A 211 -10.32 -60.95 8.51
N ASP A 212 -9.47 -60.08 7.93
CA ASP A 212 -9.22 -59.88 6.49
C ASP A 212 -10.07 -58.98 5.56
N LEU A 213 -9.36 -57.96 5.06
CA LEU A 213 -8.99 -57.69 3.65
C LEU A 213 -10.04 -57.34 2.56
N THR A 214 -9.64 -56.27 1.85
CA THR A 214 -9.53 -56.09 0.38
C THR A 214 -10.52 -55.19 -0.38
N ASN A 215 -9.88 -54.24 -1.11
CA ASN A 215 -10.08 -53.88 -2.52
C ASN A 215 -11.36 -53.09 -2.90
N HIS A 216 -11.39 -52.22 -3.92
CA HIS A 216 -10.59 -52.02 -5.13
C HIS A 216 -10.97 -50.67 -5.78
N SER A 217 -10.05 -50.09 -6.60
CA SER A 217 -10.25 -49.40 -7.91
C SER A 217 -11.20 -48.19 -8.04
N ASP A 218 -11.07 -47.21 -8.94
CA ASP A 218 -10.09 -46.76 -9.93
C ASP A 218 -10.67 -45.43 -10.50
N ASP A 219 -9.79 -44.58 -11.04
CA ASP A 219 -9.98 -43.62 -12.15
C ASP A 219 -11.09 -42.54 -12.15
N ALA A 220 -10.67 -41.27 -12.22
CA ALA A 220 -10.69 -40.48 -13.46
C ALA A 220 -10.50 -38.97 -13.17
N VAL A 221 -9.34 -38.40 -13.53
CA VAL A 221 -9.19 -36.94 -13.67
C VAL A 221 -9.12 -36.62 -15.16
N LYS A 222 -10.08 -35.81 -15.61
CA LYS A 222 -10.18 -35.27 -16.97
C LYS A 222 -9.20 -34.11 -17.16
N GLU A 223 -8.51 -34.14 -18.29
CA GLU A 223 -7.81 -33.01 -18.91
C GLU A 223 -8.72 -31.78 -19.03
N ILE A 224 -8.15 -30.61 -18.78
CA ILE A 224 -8.71 -29.32 -19.19
C ILE A 224 -7.67 -28.66 -20.11
N THR A 225 -8.21 -28.19 -21.22
CA THR A 225 -7.61 -27.74 -22.47
C THR A 225 -6.74 -26.50 -22.35
N GLU A 226 -5.66 -26.50 -23.13
CA GLU A 226 -4.84 -25.34 -23.48
C GLU A 226 -5.68 -24.36 -24.32
N ASP A 227 -5.72 -23.08 -23.93
CA ASP A 227 -6.31 -22.00 -24.74
C ASP A 227 -5.19 -21.19 -25.40
N GLU A 228 -5.34 -21.00 -26.72
CA GLU A 228 -4.34 -20.48 -27.64
C GLU A 228 -4.08 -18.98 -27.50
N HIS A 229 -2.81 -18.65 -27.69
CA HIS A 229 -2.17 -17.34 -27.58
C HIS A 229 -2.47 -16.46 -28.79
N HIS A 230 -2.93 -15.21 -28.58
CA HIS A 230 -3.11 -14.21 -29.62
C HIS A 230 -1.90 -13.24 -29.60
N PRO A 231 -1.04 -13.20 -30.63
CA PRO A 231 0.14 -12.35 -30.64
C PRO A 231 -0.24 -10.93 -31.08
N ASP A 232 0.58 -9.95 -30.67
CA ASP A 232 0.63 -8.54 -31.13
C ASP A 232 0.16 -7.47 -30.11
N ALA A 233 0.62 -7.56 -28.86
CA ALA A 233 0.70 -6.42 -27.94
C ALA A 233 2.17 -6.09 -27.61
N PRO A 234 2.55 -4.80 -27.53
CA PRO A 234 3.93 -4.39 -27.27
C PRO A 234 4.42 -4.84 -25.89
N ASP A 235 5.63 -5.40 -25.85
CA ASP A 235 6.33 -5.97 -24.69
C ASP A 235 6.68 -4.90 -23.65
N TYR A 236 5.72 -4.58 -22.79
CA TYR A 236 6.03 -4.06 -21.46
C TYR A 236 6.54 -5.24 -20.62
N PRO A 237 7.71 -5.15 -19.97
CA PRO A 237 8.23 -6.27 -19.18
C PRO A 237 7.14 -6.68 -18.19
N GLU A 238 6.60 -7.89 -18.36
CA GLU A 238 5.53 -8.41 -17.53
C GLU A 238 5.90 -8.17 -16.06
N SER A 239 5.13 -7.31 -15.40
CA SER A 239 5.27 -7.10 -13.98
C SER A 239 5.06 -8.46 -13.34
N LYS A 240 6.11 -9.02 -12.73
CA LYS A 240 6.02 -10.31 -12.04
C LYS A 240 4.77 -10.32 -11.16
N PRO A 241 3.95 -11.37 -11.20
CA PRO A 241 2.77 -11.44 -10.36
C PRO A 241 3.20 -11.29 -8.89
N ILE A 242 2.41 -10.54 -8.11
CA ILE A 242 2.71 -10.23 -6.71
C ILE A 242 2.11 -11.31 -5.83
N ASP A 243 2.93 -11.91 -4.95
CA ASP A 243 2.43 -12.82 -3.92
C ASP A 243 1.87 -12.02 -2.73
N TYR A 244 0.55 -11.94 -2.63
CA TYR A 244 -0.14 -11.27 -1.52
C TYR A 244 -0.35 -12.19 -0.30
N GLY A 245 0.30 -13.35 -0.29
CA GLY A 245 0.18 -14.31 0.79
C GLY A 245 -0.84 -15.41 0.55
N PRO A 246 -0.98 -16.35 1.51
CA PRO A 246 -1.77 -17.57 1.34
C PRO A 246 -3.25 -17.32 1.03
N ASP A 247 -3.82 -16.27 1.66
CA ASP A 247 -5.21 -15.84 1.52
C ASP A 247 -5.32 -14.53 0.75
N ASN A 248 -4.27 -14.11 0.05
CA ASN A 248 -4.12 -12.73 -0.42
C ASN A 248 -4.29 -11.69 0.71
N GLY A 249 -4.05 -12.08 1.97
CA GLY A 249 -4.30 -11.25 3.15
C GLY A 249 -3.49 -9.94 3.16
N PHE A 250 -2.37 -9.88 2.46
CA PHE A 250 -1.60 -8.65 2.32
C PHE A 250 -2.13 -7.70 1.25
N MET A 251 -3.17 -8.06 0.47
CA MET A 251 -3.84 -7.13 -0.46
C MET A 251 -4.40 -5.90 0.28
N MET A 252 -4.73 -6.01 1.57
CA MET A 252 -5.14 -4.87 2.40
C MET A 252 -4.05 -3.80 2.57
N LEU A 253 -2.80 -4.08 2.18
CA LEU A 253 -1.71 -3.10 2.17
C LEU A 253 -1.60 -2.33 0.86
N ILE A 254 -2.26 -2.79 -0.21
CA ILE A 254 -2.25 -2.11 -1.50
C ILE A 254 -2.83 -0.71 -1.29
N GLU A 255 -1.97 0.31 -1.47
CA GLU A 255 -2.26 1.74 -1.42
C GLU A 255 -3.61 2.09 -0.73
N PRO A 256 -3.62 2.24 0.61
CA PRO A 256 -4.81 2.61 1.35
C PRO A 256 -5.57 3.77 0.70
N SER A 257 -6.85 3.94 1.05
CA SER A 257 -7.65 5.08 0.55
C SER A 257 -7.03 6.46 0.85
N THR A 258 -6.13 6.53 1.83
CA THR A 258 -5.33 7.71 2.19
C THR A 258 -4.02 7.86 1.40
N GLY A 259 -3.71 6.97 0.46
CA GLY A 259 -2.45 6.90 -0.28
C GLY A 259 -1.46 5.93 0.36
N CYS A 260 -0.17 6.23 0.28
CA CYS A 260 0.89 5.39 0.84
C CYS A 260 1.06 5.58 2.36
N LEU A 261 1.64 4.58 3.04
CA LEU A 261 1.93 4.69 4.47
C LEU A 261 3.09 5.64 4.69
N GLU A 262 2.92 6.64 5.54
CA GLU A 262 3.95 7.65 5.80
C GLU A 262 4.53 7.54 7.21
N TYR A 263 5.83 7.80 7.30
CA TYR A 263 6.55 8.01 8.56
C TYR A 263 7.41 9.25 8.42
N SER A 264 7.30 10.20 9.34
CA SER A 264 8.14 11.40 9.34
C SER A 264 9.02 11.44 10.58
N ASP A 265 10.30 11.73 10.36
CA ASP A 265 11.22 12.12 11.43
C ASP A 265 11.38 13.66 11.45
N LYS A 266 12.55 14.16 11.89
CA LYS A 266 12.83 15.60 11.96
C LYS A 266 13.15 16.23 10.60
N GLN A 267 13.66 15.47 9.64
CA GLN A 267 14.20 15.98 8.37
C GLN A 267 13.44 15.42 7.18
N TYR A 268 13.02 14.16 7.25
CA TYR A 268 12.43 13.44 6.12
C TYR A 268 11.07 12.85 6.46
N THR A 269 10.25 12.77 5.41
CA THR A 269 9.06 11.93 5.35
C THR A 269 9.36 10.77 4.40
N TYR A 270 9.19 9.56 4.91
CA TYR A 270 9.30 8.31 4.17
C TYR A 270 7.91 7.82 3.82
N SER A 271 7.72 7.40 2.56
CA SER A 271 6.45 6.84 2.10
C SER A 271 6.66 5.43 1.58
N LEU A 272 5.90 4.47 2.12
CA LEU A 272 5.83 3.09 1.68
C LEU A 272 4.50 2.85 0.96
N CYS A 273 4.58 2.66 -0.36
CA CYS A 273 3.47 2.15 -1.17
C CYS A 273 3.67 0.63 -1.28
N ALA A 274 2.95 -0.16 -0.47
CA ALA A 274 3.16 -1.61 -0.41
C ALA A 274 3.05 -2.24 -1.81
N PHE A 275 3.95 -3.18 -2.12
CA PHE A 275 4.05 -3.84 -3.43
C PHE A 275 4.28 -2.94 -4.65
N SER A 276 4.62 -1.66 -4.44
CA SER A 276 4.92 -0.70 -5.51
C SER A 276 6.31 -0.09 -5.33
N GLU A 277 6.47 0.88 -4.43
CA GLU A 277 7.72 1.61 -4.24
C GLU A 277 7.84 2.26 -2.87
N VAL A 278 9.07 2.64 -2.53
CA VAL A 278 9.43 3.38 -1.31
C VAL A 278 10.15 4.65 -1.70
N ARG A 279 9.75 5.79 -1.11
CA ARG A 279 10.38 7.10 -1.35
C ARG A 279 10.72 7.83 -0.06
N GLN A 280 11.68 8.75 -0.18
CA GLN A 280 12.06 9.71 0.84
C GLN A 280 11.89 11.14 0.30
N ARG A 281 11.21 12.00 1.06
CA ARG A 281 11.06 13.44 0.77
C ARG A 281 11.42 14.28 1.98
N ASN A 282 11.77 15.55 1.77
CA ASN A 282 11.91 16.48 2.90
C ASN A 282 10.54 16.73 3.53
N VAL A 283 10.51 16.96 4.84
CA VAL A 283 9.27 17.33 5.54
C VAL A 283 8.69 18.60 4.89
N GLY A 284 7.42 18.55 4.51
CA GLY A 284 6.69 19.65 3.85
C GLY A 284 6.73 19.64 2.31
N SER A 285 7.51 18.76 1.68
CA SER A 285 7.46 18.59 0.21
C SER A 285 6.18 17.87 -0.23
N PRO A 286 5.64 18.08 -1.45
CA PRO A 286 4.45 17.38 -1.92
C PRO A 286 4.57 15.85 -1.92
N ALA A 287 3.46 15.14 -1.73
CA ALA A 287 3.40 13.67 -1.82
C ALA A 287 3.74 13.21 -3.25
N GLY A 288 4.45 12.07 -3.37
CA GLY A 288 4.93 11.54 -4.66
C GLY A 288 6.21 12.18 -5.21
N SER A 289 6.65 13.31 -4.65
CA SER A 289 7.99 13.86 -4.89
C SER A 289 9.04 13.20 -3.98
N GLY A 290 10.32 13.26 -4.36
CA GLY A 290 11.43 12.80 -3.54
C GLY A 290 12.19 11.60 -4.11
N THR A 291 13.29 11.27 -3.45
CA THR A 291 14.25 10.23 -3.86
C THR A 291 13.63 8.84 -3.76
N LEU A 292 13.68 8.08 -4.84
CA LEU A 292 13.29 6.67 -4.86
C LEU A 292 14.29 5.82 -4.07
N LEU A 293 13.80 5.20 -2.99
CA LEU A 293 14.61 4.28 -2.19
C LEU A 293 14.59 2.86 -2.75
N GLY A 294 13.53 2.46 -3.42
CA GLY A 294 13.44 1.15 -4.08
C GLY A 294 12.04 0.86 -4.62
N ARG A 295 11.96 -0.08 -5.55
CA ARG A 295 10.71 -0.64 -6.09
C ARG A 295 10.51 -2.04 -5.54
N TRP A 296 9.26 -2.45 -5.37
CA TRP A 296 8.91 -3.78 -4.90
C TRP A 296 9.63 -4.84 -5.73
N LYS A 297 10.27 -5.79 -5.05
CA LYS A 297 11.03 -6.86 -5.69
C LYS A 297 10.46 -8.24 -5.33
N GLU A 298 10.48 -8.59 -4.05
CA GLU A 298 10.04 -9.91 -3.56
C GLU A 298 9.92 -9.94 -2.03
N TRP A 299 9.30 -11.00 -1.52
CA TRP A 299 9.44 -11.41 -0.14
C TRP A 299 10.81 -12.06 0.08
N VAL A 300 11.53 -11.63 1.12
CA VAL A 300 12.88 -12.12 1.38
C VAL A 300 12.84 -13.60 1.75
N GLY A 301 13.62 -14.41 1.03
CA GLY A 301 13.80 -15.84 1.31
C GLY A 301 12.71 -16.75 0.73
N HIS A 302 11.78 -16.21 -0.04
CA HIS A 302 10.74 -17.01 -0.70
C HIS A 302 11.26 -17.61 -2.03
N PRO A 303 10.96 -18.88 -2.33
CA PRO A 303 11.27 -19.48 -3.64
C PRO A 303 10.55 -18.75 -4.78
N ARG A 304 11.13 -18.73 -5.99
CA ARG A 304 10.52 -18.01 -7.13
C ARG A 304 9.18 -18.60 -7.59
N ASP A 305 9.03 -19.90 -7.43
CA ASP A 305 7.82 -20.65 -7.78
C ASP A 305 6.76 -20.59 -6.67
N SER A 306 7.08 -20.01 -5.51
CA SER A 306 6.18 -19.96 -4.35
C SER A 306 4.86 -19.26 -4.64
N ILE A 307 4.83 -18.40 -5.66
CA ILE A 307 3.62 -17.70 -6.09
C ILE A 307 2.49 -18.67 -6.50
N ASN A 308 2.85 -19.80 -7.10
CA ASN A 308 1.92 -20.82 -7.62
C ASN A 308 1.59 -21.90 -6.59
N TRP A 309 2.16 -21.84 -5.39
CA TRP A 309 1.92 -22.83 -4.34
C TRP A 309 0.50 -22.72 -3.77
N THR A 310 0.00 -23.81 -3.19
CA THR A 310 -1.32 -23.78 -2.57
C THR A 310 -1.32 -22.92 -1.31
N LYS A 311 -2.50 -22.51 -0.88
CA LYS A 311 -2.70 -21.76 0.37
C LYS A 311 -2.04 -22.46 1.55
N GLU A 312 -2.25 -23.75 1.71
CA GLU A 312 -1.74 -24.55 2.82
C GLU A 312 -0.21 -24.59 2.82
N GLU A 313 0.40 -24.78 1.65
CA GLU A 313 1.85 -24.78 1.50
C GLU A 313 2.46 -23.42 1.85
N LYS A 314 1.84 -22.32 1.40
CA LYS A 314 2.27 -20.97 1.74
C LYS A 314 2.16 -20.73 3.25
N PHE A 315 1.09 -21.19 3.89
CA PHE A 315 0.91 -21.07 5.34
C PHE A 315 1.96 -21.84 6.15
N GLU A 316 2.35 -23.03 5.70
CA GLU A 316 3.27 -23.88 6.46
C GLU A 316 4.73 -23.50 6.21
N LYS A 317 5.09 -23.15 4.97
CA LYS A 317 6.47 -23.07 4.52
C LYS A 317 7.02 -21.65 4.39
N LEU A 318 6.16 -20.62 4.30
CA LEU A 318 6.59 -19.25 4.02
C LEU A 318 6.38 -18.31 5.21
N LEU A 319 7.37 -17.46 5.45
CA LEU A 319 7.32 -16.41 6.47
C LEU A 319 7.17 -15.05 5.79
N TYR A 320 6.00 -14.44 5.93
CA TYR A 320 5.68 -13.12 5.37
C TYR A 320 6.15 -11.99 6.31
N ASN A 321 7.43 -11.95 6.64
CA ASN A 321 7.99 -11.05 7.67
C ASN A 321 8.98 -9.99 7.16
N GLU A 322 9.43 -10.08 5.91
CA GLU A 322 10.39 -9.11 5.35
C GLU A 322 10.15 -8.90 3.85
N MET A 323 9.81 -7.66 3.48
CA MET A 323 9.63 -7.21 2.10
C MET A 323 10.92 -6.56 1.59
N LEU A 324 11.32 -6.89 0.35
CA LEU A 324 12.47 -6.26 -0.31
C LEU A 324 12.03 -5.24 -1.37
N TYR A 325 12.56 -4.03 -1.24
CA TYR A 325 12.49 -2.98 -2.24
C TYR A 325 13.90 -2.65 -2.73
N ASP A 326 14.11 -2.74 -4.03
CA ASP A 326 15.43 -2.66 -4.66
C ASP A 326 15.39 -1.80 -5.93
N GLY A 327 16.56 -1.49 -6.50
CA GLY A 327 16.63 -0.68 -7.71
C GLY A 327 16.20 0.78 -7.52
N GLY A 328 16.47 1.34 -6.33
CA GLY A 328 16.29 2.76 -6.06
C GLY A 328 17.33 3.63 -6.76
N GLU A 329 17.19 4.95 -6.61
CA GLU A 329 18.10 5.93 -7.19
C GLU A 329 19.55 5.74 -6.70
N THR A 330 20.51 5.90 -7.61
CA THR A 330 21.95 5.74 -7.33
C THR A 330 22.40 6.68 -6.22
N CYS A 331 23.12 6.13 -5.26
CA CYS A 331 23.67 6.86 -4.14
C CYS A 331 25.11 7.28 -4.40
N TRP A 332 25.46 8.52 -4.05
CA TRP A 332 26.85 8.97 -4.11
C TRP A 332 27.72 8.17 -3.15
N ASN A 333 28.77 7.51 -3.65
CA ASN A 333 29.66 6.64 -2.87
C ASN A 333 28.90 5.56 -2.06
N GLY A 334 27.86 4.98 -2.64
CA GLY A 334 27.07 3.90 -2.06
C GLY A 334 26.48 3.00 -3.15
N PRO A 335 25.82 1.90 -2.77
CA PRO A 335 25.05 1.09 -3.71
C PRO A 335 23.84 1.88 -4.22
N SER A 336 23.16 1.36 -5.24
CA SER A 336 21.79 1.79 -5.52
C SER A 336 20.96 1.69 -4.24
N ARG A 337 20.10 2.69 -4.00
CA ARG A 337 19.28 2.69 -2.79
C ARG A 337 18.40 1.43 -2.75
N SER A 338 18.23 0.89 -1.56
CA SER A 338 17.32 -0.23 -1.30
C SER A 338 16.70 -0.11 0.08
N ALA A 339 15.52 -0.70 0.27
CA ALA A 339 14.82 -0.73 1.54
C ALA A 339 14.34 -2.13 1.86
N LYS A 340 14.53 -2.55 3.11
CA LYS A 340 13.90 -3.75 3.69
C LYS A 340 12.79 -3.31 4.63
N VAL A 341 11.59 -3.85 4.47
CA VAL A 341 10.47 -3.58 5.39
C VAL A 341 10.21 -4.83 6.20
N LYS A 342 10.51 -4.77 7.50
CA LYS A 342 10.17 -5.82 8.46
C LYS A 342 8.71 -5.69 8.84
N VAL A 343 7.94 -6.73 8.61
CA VAL A 343 6.51 -6.77 8.84
C VAL A 343 6.23 -7.46 10.17
N ALA A 344 5.51 -6.77 11.05
CA ALA A 344 5.13 -7.23 12.36
C ALA A 344 3.60 -7.22 12.53
N CYS A 345 3.09 -8.22 13.24
CA CYS A 345 1.69 -8.30 13.62
C CYS A 345 1.30 -7.22 14.64
N GLY A 346 0.27 -6.43 14.32
CA GLY A 346 -0.36 -5.46 15.22
C GLY A 346 -1.76 -5.02 14.77
N VAL A 347 -2.36 -4.03 15.46
CA VAL A 347 -3.77 -3.59 15.29
C VAL A 347 -3.99 -2.70 14.08
N GLU A 348 -3.00 -1.89 13.77
CA GLU A 348 -3.09 -0.83 12.79
C GLU A 348 -2.04 -1.06 11.72
N THR A 349 -2.40 -0.78 10.48
CA THR A 349 -1.43 -0.74 9.39
C THR A 349 -0.70 0.60 9.43
N LYS A 350 0.54 0.62 9.94
CA LYS A 350 1.36 1.84 10.04
C LYS A 350 2.86 1.54 10.06
N LEU A 351 3.65 2.51 9.58
CA LEU A 351 5.10 2.49 9.75
C LEU A 351 5.47 2.91 11.17
N LEU A 352 6.25 2.07 11.86
CA LEU A 352 6.70 2.32 13.23
C LEU A 352 8.03 3.05 13.29
N SER A 353 8.97 2.69 12.41
CA SER A 353 10.29 3.29 12.36
C SER A 353 10.92 3.15 10.98
N VAL A 354 11.81 4.07 10.65
CA VAL A 354 12.73 3.98 9.51
C VAL A 354 14.14 4.25 10.02
N ASP A 355 15.04 3.31 9.78
CA ASP A 355 16.44 3.37 10.15
C ASP A 355 17.30 3.26 8.88
N GLU A 356 18.42 3.98 8.80
CA GLU A 356 19.43 3.80 7.75
C GLU A 356 20.67 3.11 8.37
N PRO A 357 20.65 1.77 8.55
CA PRO A 357 21.75 1.04 9.18
C PRO A 357 23.06 1.09 8.39
N SER A 358 22.99 1.38 7.09
CA SER A 358 24.14 1.56 6.21
C SER A 358 23.77 2.54 5.12
N ARG A 359 24.77 3.26 4.59
CA ARG A 359 24.54 4.31 3.59
C ARG A 359 23.65 3.79 2.45
N CYS A 360 22.53 4.47 2.23
CA CYS A 360 21.55 4.19 1.19
C CYS A 360 20.88 2.81 1.28
N ILE A 361 20.98 2.14 2.43
CA ILE A 361 20.28 0.90 2.74
C ILE A 361 19.38 1.17 3.93
N TYR A 362 18.07 1.11 3.70
CA TYR A 362 17.06 1.48 4.68
C TYR A 362 16.40 0.23 5.27
N LEU A 363 16.05 0.32 6.55
CA LEU A 363 15.31 -0.68 7.29
C LEU A 363 14.07 -0.04 7.89
N MET A 364 12.91 -0.44 7.40
CA MET A 364 11.61 0.03 7.89
C MET A 364 10.96 -1.04 8.75
N LYS A 365 10.15 -0.63 9.73
CA LYS A 365 9.29 -1.53 10.50
C LYS A 365 7.83 -1.18 10.20
N LEU A 366 7.11 -2.11 9.62
CA LEU A 366 5.68 -2.02 9.34
C LEU A 366 4.92 -2.85 10.38
N GLU A 367 3.99 -2.21 11.07
CA GLU A 367 2.95 -2.91 11.82
C GLU A 367 1.74 -3.10 10.90
N THR A 368 1.16 -4.30 10.89
CA THR A 368 -0.11 -4.54 10.18
C THR A 368 -0.83 -5.76 10.73
N PRO A 369 -2.18 -5.73 10.74
CA PRO A 369 -2.98 -6.91 11.03
C PRO A 369 -2.78 -8.07 10.04
N ALA A 370 -2.40 -7.79 8.78
CA ALA A 370 -2.18 -8.81 7.76
C ALA A 370 -1.13 -9.86 8.21
N ALA A 371 -0.10 -9.41 8.95
CA ALA A 371 0.99 -10.26 9.44
C ALA A 371 0.62 -11.12 10.66
N CYS A 372 -0.60 -11.00 11.17
CA CYS A 372 -1.08 -11.75 12.32
C CYS A 372 -1.69 -13.11 11.96
N HIS A 373 -1.67 -13.52 10.68
CA HIS A 373 -2.27 -14.77 10.22
C HIS A 373 -1.71 -16.03 10.92
N HIS A 374 -0.48 -15.98 11.44
CA HIS A 374 0.14 -17.04 12.26
C HIS A 374 -0.11 -16.91 13.78
N LYS A 375 -0.72 -15.80 14.23
CA LYS A 375 -0.97 -15.48 15.65
C LYS A 375 -2.40 -14.94 15.85
N PRO A 376 -3.44 -15.74 15.56
CA PRO A 376 -4.83 -15.30 15.63
C PRO A 376 -5.24 -14.83 17.04
N GLU A 377 -4.70 -15.42 18.10
CA GLU A 377 -4.95 -14.99 19.48
C GLU A 377 -4.54 -13.53 19.74
N LYS A 378 -3.42 -13.11 19.13
CA LYS A 378 -2.91 -11.74 19.26
C LYS A 378 -3.82 -10.72 18.56
N LEU A 379 -4.42 -11.09 17.42
CA LEU A 379 -5.37 -10.25 16.65
C LEU A 379 -6.61 -9.89 17.47
N LEU A 380 -7.11 -10.83 18.27
CA LEU A 380 -8.37 -10.68 19.00
C LEU A 380 -8.20 -9.99 20.34
N GLN A 381 -7.12 -10.29 21.06
CA GLN A 381 -6.75 -9.56 22.28
C GLN A 381 -6.62 -8.05 22.01
N MET A 382 -6.22 -7.72 20.78
CA MET A 382 -6.06 -6.39 20.23
C MET A 382 -7.36 -5.71 19.74
N HIS A 383 -8.41 -6.48 19.41
CA HIS A 383 -9.72 -5.97 18.98
C HIS A 383 -10.71 -5.78 20.13
N VAL A 384 -10.40 -6.32 21.32
CA VAL A 384 -11.22 -6.22 22.54
C VAL A 384 -10.85 -5.01 23.41
N GLU A 385 -9.72 -4.33 23.13
CA GLU A 385 -9.25 -3.14 23.87
C GLU A 385 -9.64 -1.78 23.23
N LEU A 386 -10.47 -1.78 22.18
CA LEU A 386 -11.12 -0.60 21.58
C LEU A 386 -12.62 -0.61 21.92
#